data_AF-A0A930DPL2-F1
#
_entry.id   AF-A0A930DPL2-F1
#
_cell.length_a   1.000
_cell.length_b   1.000
_cell.length_c   1.000
_cell.angle_alpha   90.00
_cell.angle_beta   90.00
_cell.angle_gamma   90.00
#
_symmetry.space_group_name_H-M   'P 1'
#
loop_
_entity.id
_entity.type
_entity.pdbx_description
1 polymer ?
#
loop_
_entity_poly.entity_id
_entity_poly.type
_entity_poly.pdbx_seq_one_letter_code
_entity_poly.pdbx_strand_id
1 'polypeptide(L)'
;MADFSKIMEKKAAALKYDNEKNGAPMIVAAGMGHMAEKITETAMKSGVPVYEDDSLASLLTQMKLGAEIPEELFQAIVEIYIYFLGFTGDPEKDRAERERRREERKNNLSS
;
A
#
# COMPACT_ATOMS: atom_id res chain seq x y z
N MET A 1 -6.54 5.94 33.02
CA MET A 1 -7.04 4.64 32.54
C MET A 1 -7.40 4.66 31.05
N ALA A 2 -7.91 5.77 30.50
CA ALA A 2 -8.27 5.87 29.07
C ALA A 2 -7.06 5.71 28.10
N ASP A 3 -5.90 6.28 28.42
CA ASP A 3 -4.74 6.24 27.51
C ASP A 3 -4.20 4.83 27.27
N PHE A 4 -4.23 3.96 28.29
CA PHE A 4 -3.76 2.58 28.16
C PHE A 4 -4.65 1.75 27.23
N SER A 5 -5.98 1.93 27.31
CA SER A 5 -6.93 1.25 26.40
C SER A 5 -6.69 1.65 24.95
N LYS A 6 -6.46 2.95 24.73
CA LYS A 6 -6.23 3.50 23.39
C LYS A 6 -4.95 2.96 22.76
N ILE A 7 -3.89 2.80 23.54
CA ILE A 7 -2.64 2.18 23.04
C ILE A 7 -2.91 0.73 22.64
N MET A 8 -3.59 -0.04 23.47
CA MET A 8 -3.84 -1.47 23.23
C MET A 8 -4.66 -1.75 21.97
N GLU A 9 -5.46 -0.79 21.51
CA GLU A 9 -6.27 -0.89 20.29
C GLU A 9 -5.49 -0.53 19.01
N LYS A 10 -4.32 0.12 19.13
CA LYS A 10 -3.52 0.52 17.97
C LYS A 10 -2.99 -0.68 17.19
N LYS A 11 -3.01 -0.55 15.87
CA LYS A 11 -2.45 -1.52 14.91
C LYS A 11 -1.62 -0.78 13.89
N ALA A 12 -0.51 -1.38 13.47
CA ALA A 12 0.32 -0.84 12.41
C ALA A 12 0.93 -1.95 11.58
N ALA A 13 0.97 -1.74 10.27
CA ALA A 13 1.71 -2.56 9.32
C ALA A 13 2.60 -1.67 8.48
N ALA A 14 3.81 -2.14 8.18
CA ALA A 14 4.75 -1.47 7.30
C ALA A 14 4.89 -2.26 6.00
N LEU A 15 4.81 -1.55 4.89
CA LEU A 15 4.87 -2.10 3.54
C LEU A 15 6.17 -1.69 2.87
N LYS A 16 6.73 -2.60 2.08
CA LYS A 16 7.87 -2.32 1.20
C LYS A 16 7.53 -2.74 -0.22
N TYR A 17 7.82 -1.87 -1.18
CA TYR A 17 7.79 -2.19 -2.59
C TYR A 17 9.23 -2.45 -3.09
N ASP A 18 9.41 -3.48 -3.90
CA ASP A 18 10.71 -3.85 -4.50
C ASP A 18 10.65 -3.64 -6.02
N ASN A 19 11.23 -2.53 -6.48
CA ASN A 19 11.25 -2.15 -7.90
C ASN A 19 12.01 -3.15 -8.78
N GLU A 20 12.95 -3.92 -8.23
CA GLU A 20 13.81 -4.80 -9.04
C GLU A 20 13.11 -6.13 -9.37
N LYS A 21 12.14 -6.54 -8.53
CA LYS A 21 11.48 -7.84 -8.64
C LYS A 21 10.15 -7.81 -9.37
N ASN A 22 9.68 -6.64 -9.83
CA ASN A 22 8.32 -6.46 -10.38
C ASN A 22 7.24 -7.11 -9.49
N GLY A 23 7.47 -7.14 -8.18
CA GLY A 23 6.63 -7.85 -7.21
C GLY A 23 5.61 -6.94 -6.56
N ALA A 24 4.54 -7.53 -6.01
CA ALA A 24 3.59 -6.80 -5.18
C ALA A 24 4.28 -6.21 -3.92
N PRO A 25 3.76 -5.12 -3.34
CA PRO A 25 4.21 -4.66 -2.03
C PRO A 25 4.15 -5.79 -1.00
N MET A 26 5.07 -5.80 -0.05
CA MET A 26 5.22 -6.86 0.94
C MET A 26 5.16 -6.31 2.36
N ILE A 27 4.56 -7.07 3.27
CA ILE A 27 4.55 -6.76 4.70
C ILE A 27 5.95 -7.00 5.28
N VAL A 28 6.60 -5.94 5.76
CA VAL A 28 7.94 -6.01 6.39
C VAL A 28 7.91 -5.85 7.90
N ALA A 29 6.84 -5.26 8.44
CA ALA A 29 6.56 -5.23 9.87
C ALA A 29 5.05 -5.21 10.11
N ALA A 30 4.61 -5.78 11.23
CA ALA A 30 3.23 -5.73 11.69
C ALA A 30 3.20 -5.82 13.22
N GLY A 31 2.28 -5.11 13.87
CA GLY A 31 2.18 -5.11 15.31
C GLY A 31 0.91 -4.47 15.84
N MET A 32 0.63 -4.75 17.11
CA MET A 32 -0.48 -4.18 17.86
C MET A 32 0.03 -3.56 19.16
N GLY A 33 -0.77 -2.69 19.77
CA GLY A 33 -0.42 -2.10 21.05
C GLY A 33 0.87 -1.28 20.97
N HIS A 34 1.74 -1.51 21.96
CA HIS A 34 3.06 -0.91 22.02
C HIS A 34 3.97 -1.25 20.81
N MET A 35 3.77 -2.41 20.16
CA MET A 35 4.53 -2.72 18.94
C MET A 35 4.10 -1.82 17.78
N ALA A 36 2.80 -1.52 17.66
CA ALA A 36 2.29 -0.60 16.65
C ALA A 36 2.90 0.80 16.84
N GLU A 37 3.01 1.28 18.07
CA GLU A 37 3.66 2.57 18.38
C GLU A 37 5.14 2.58 18.01
N LYS A 38 5.88 1.51 18.29
CA LYS A 38 7.28 1.42 17.86
C LYS A 38 7.44 1.45 16.35
N ILE A 39 6.54 0.79 15.62
CA ILE A 39 6.56 0.79 14.15
C ILE A 39 6.33 2.21 13.64
N THR A 40 5.31 2.91 14.12
CA THR A 40 5.01 4.28 13.66
C THR A 40 6.08 5.28 14.09
N GLU A 41 6.62 5.20 15.30
CA GLU A 41 7.76 6.03 15.72
C GLU A 41 8.99 5.81 14.84
N THR A 42 9.30 4.56 14.51
CA THR A 42 10.45 4.21 13.67
C THR A 42 10.27 4.75 12.26
N ALA A 43 9.04 4.64 11.71
CA ALA A 43 8.68 5.19 10.42
C ALA A 43 8.89 6.71 10.38
N MET A 44 8.35 7.44 11.38
CA MET A 44 8.50 8.89 11.49
C MET A 44 9.98 9.32 11.60
N LYS A 45 10.76 8.65 12.45
CA LYS A 45 12.21 8.93 12.60
C LYS A 45 13.01 8.67 11.32
N SER A 46 12.52 7.78 10.46
CA SER A 46 13.17 7.38 9.21
C SER A 46 12.64 8.13 7.98
N GLY A 47 11.69 9.06 8.16
CA GLY A 47 11.04 9.77 7.06
C GLY A 47 10.12 8.89 6.20
N VAL A 48 9.66 7.75 6.72
CA VAL A 48 8.67 6.90 6.06
C VAL A 48 7.27 7.46 6.34
N PRO A 49 6.46 7.75 5.31
CA PRO A 49 5.13 8.31 5.50
C PRO A 49 4.18 7.32 6.20
N VAL A 50 3.27 7.85 7.02
CA VAL A 50 2.29 7.05 7.79
C VAL A 50 0.88 7.44 7.35
N TYR A 51 0.08 6.43 6.99
CA TYR A 51 -1.33 6.59 6.61
C TYR A 51 -2.20 5.94 7.70
N GLU A 52 -3.24 6.64 8.14
CA GLU A 52 -4.13 6.19 9.21
C GLU A 52 -5.44 5.65 8.63
N ASP A 53 -5.64 4.34 8.77
CA ASP A 53 -6.88 3.63 8.41
C ASP A 53 -7.04 2.40 9.31
N ASP A 54 -8.03 2.43 10.19
CA ASP A 54 -8.25 1.38 11.19
C ASP A 54 -8.61 0.03 10.58
N SER A 55 -9.35 0.04 9.47
CA SER A 55 -9.85 -1.18 8.81
C SER A 55 -8.70 -1.87 8.07
N LEU A 56 -7.95 -1.11 7.28
CA LEU A 56 -6.81 -1.60 6.55
C LEU A 56 -5.67 -2.00 7.48
N ALA A 57 -5.36 -1.21 8.51
CA ALA A 57 -4.36 -1.59 9.51
C ALA A 57 -4.75 -2.90 10.21
N SER A 58 -6.04 -3.08 10.54
CA SER A 58 -6.55 -4.33 11.13
C SER A 58 -6.42 -5.53 10.20
N LEU A 59 -6.60 -5.35 8.90
CA LEU A 59 -6.47 -6.41 7.91
C LEU A 59 -5.00 -6.76 7.67
N LEU A 60 -4.15 -5.75 7.42
CA LEU A 60 -2.73 -5.94 7.11
C LEU A 60 -1.95 -6.51 8.29
N THR A 61 -2.35 -6.20 9.53
CA THR A 61 -1.70 -6.77 10.73
C THR A 61 -1.96 -8.27 10.92
N GLN A 62 -2.98 -8.83 10.28
CA GLN A 62 -3.25 -10.28 10.32
C GLN A 62 -2.42 -11.05 9.29
N MET A 63 -1.75 -10.36 8.37
CA MET A 63 -0.93 -10.98 7.34
C MET A 63 0.43 -11.43 7.88
N LYS A 64 0.99 -12.45 7.23
CA LYS A 64 2.31 -12.98 7.59
C LYS A 64 3.42 -12.00 7.17
N LEU A 65 4.43 -11.82 8.03
CA LEU A 65 5.65 -11.10 7.66
C LEU A 65 6.30 -11.75 6.43
N GLY A 66 6.71 -10.91 5.48
CA GLY A 66 7.26 -11.34 4.20
C GLY A 66 6.21 -11.79 3.18
N ALA A 67 4.92 -11.72 3.50
CA ALA A 67 3.87 -11.99 2.52
C ALA A 67 3.66 -10.78 1.60
N GLU A 68 3.48 -11.07 0.31
CA GLU A 68 2.99 -10.13 -0.67
C GLU A 68 1.53 -9.75 -0.37
N ILE A 69 1.17 -8.52 -0.71
CA ILE A 69 -0.21 -8.05 -0.64
C ILE A 69 -1.05 -8.82 -1.68
N PRO A 70 -2.28 -9.26 -1.35
CA PRO A 70 -3.17 -9.89 -2.31
C PRO A 70 -3.69 -8.88 -3.33
N GLU A 71 -4.02 -9.33 -4.54
CA GLU A 71 -4.49 -8.46 -5.62
C GLU A 71 -5.75 -7.68 -5.22
N GLU A 72 -6.61 -8.26 -4.40
CA GLU A 72 -7.85 -7.65 -3.92
C GLU A 72 -7.60 -6.38 -3.09
N LEU A 73 -6.40 -6.24 -2.49
CA LEU A 73 -6.01 -5.08 -1.70
C LEU A 73 -5.16 -4.07 -2.47
N PHE A 74 -4.79 -4.36 -3.72
CA PHE A 74 -3.92 -3.46 -4.51
C PHE A 74 -4.52 -2.08 -4.70
N GLN A 75 -5.83 -2.00 -4.92
CA GLN A 75 -6.50 -0.71 -5.10
C GLN A 75 -6.29 0.21 -3.88
N ALA A 76 -6.48 -0.32 -2.67
CA ALA A 76 -6.27 0.43 -1.43
C ALA A 76 -4.80 0.86 -1.26
N ILE A 77 -3.84 0.00 -1.61
CA ILE A 77 -2.41 0.36 -1.53
C ILE A 77 -2.04 1.45 -2.55
N VAL A 78 -2.58 1.36 -3.76
CA VAL A 78 -2.36 2.37 -4.81
C VAL A 78 -2.94 3.73 -4.40
N GLU A 79 -4.11 3.76 -3.78
CA GLU A 79 -4.71 4.99 -3.26
C GLU A 79 -3.82 5.67 -2.21
N ILE A 80 -3.19 4.88 -1.33
CA ILE A 80 -2.21 5.40 -0.36
C ILE A 80 -0.99 5.99 -1.07
N TYR A 81 -0.48 5.34 -2.12
CA TYR A 81 0.64 5.88 -2.89
C TYR A 81 0.27 7.16 -3.63
N ILE A 82 -0.92 7.23 -4.22
CA ILE A 82 -1.43 8.45 -4.86
C ILE A 82 -1.53 9.58 -3.84
N TYR A 83 -2.05 9.30 -2.65
CA TYR A 83 -2.16 10.26 -1.56
C TYR A 83 -0.79 10.87 -1.21
N PHE A 84 0.26 10.06 -1.07
CA PHE A 84 1.59 10.57 -0.72
C PHE A 84 2.36 11.20 -1.89
N LEU A 85 2.18 10.69 -3.12
CA LEU A 85 2.86 11.20 -4.30
C LEU A 85 2.17 12.43 -4.89
N GLY A 86 0.95 12.75 -4.45
CA GLY A 86 0.13 13.81 -5.05
C GLY A 86 -0.21 13.54 -6.52
N PHE A 87 -0.23 12.26 -6.93
CA PHE A 87 -0.43 11.88 -8.31
C PHE A 87 -1.90 11.98 -8.71
N THR A 88 -2.31 13.08 -9.32
CA THR A 88 -3.65 13.23 -9.92
C THR A 88 -3.69 12.60 -11.31
N GLY A 89 -3.46 11.29 -11.41
CA GLY A 89 -3.70 10.55 -12.65
C GLY A 89 -5.16 10.12 -12.73
N ASP A 90 -5.77 10.29 -13.89
CA ASP A 90 -7.11 9.77 -14.20
C ASP A 90 -6.95 8.30 -14.63
N PRO A 91 -7.26 7.31 -13.76
CA PRO A 91 -6.98 5.90 -14.04
C PRO A 91 -7.76 5.38 -15.24
N GLU A 92 -8.92 5.99 -15.54
CA GLU A 92 -9.72 5.64 -16.70
C GLU A 92 -9.08 6.15 -17.98
N LYS A 93 -8.56 7.39 -17.98
CA LYS A 93 -7.78 7.89 -19.13
C LYS A 93 -6.53 7.06 -19.39
N ASP A 94 -5.79 6.69 -18.36
CA ASP A 94 -4.58 5.90 -18.50
C ASP A 94 -4.88 4.48 -19.04
N ARG A 95 -5.97 3.85 -18.58
CA ARG A 95 -6.43 2.56 -19.11
C ARG A 95 -6.89 2.69 -20.56
N ALA A 96 -7.71 3.68 -20.87
CA ALA A 96 -8.20 3.93 -22.22
C ALA A 96 -7.06 4.22 -23.21
N GLU A 97 -6.04 4.98 -22.79
CA GLU A 97 -4.86 5.24 -23.62
C GLU A 97 -4.02 3.97 -23.86
N ARG A 98 -3.84 3.14 -22.82
CA ARG A 98 -3.14 1.85 -22.96
C ARG A 98 -3.87 0.90 -23.90
N GLU A 99 -5.20 0.85 -23.82
CA GLU A 99 -6.04 0.03 -24.70
C GLU A 99 -5.97 0.52 -26.15
N ARG A 100 -6.11 1.82 -26.40
CA ARG A 100 -5.93 2.43 -27.74
C ARG A 100 -4.55 2.10 -28.33
N ARG A 101 -3.48 2.29 -27.57
CA ARG A 101 -2.11 1.94 -28.00
C ARG A 101 -1.93 0.44 -28.26
N ARG A 102 -2.76 -0.42 -27.66
CA ARG A 102 -2.72 -1.88 -27.87
C ARG A 102 -3.48 -2.28 -29.13
N GLU A 103 -4.59 -1.60 -29.43
CA GLU A 103 -5.36 -1.77 -30.67
C GLU A 103 -4.59 -1.24 -31.89
N GLU A 104 -3.99 -0.05 -31.78
CA GLU A 104 -3.14 0.52 -32.85
C GLU A 104 -1.98 -0.40 -33.23
N ARG A 105 -1.33 -1.02 -32.22
CA ARG A 105 -0.26 -2.00 -32.45
C ARG A 105 -0.75 -3.28 -33.12
N LYS A 106 -1.97 -3.73 -32.83
CA LYS A 106 -2.57 -4.90 -33.49
C LYS A 106 -2.90 -4.59 -34.95
N ASN A 107 -3.42 -3.40 -35.24
CA ASN A 107 -3.76 -2.99 -36.60
C ASN A 107 -2.52 -2.83 -37.49
N ASN A 108 -1.42 -2.30 -36.95
CA ASN A 108 -0.17 -2.14 -37.70
C ASN A 108 0.59 -3.45 -37.96
N LEU A 109 0.27 -4.55 -37.25
CA LEU A 109 0.85 -5.87 -37.48
C LEU A 109 0.03 -6.74 -38.45
N SER A 110 -1.16 -6.27 -38.83
CA SER A 110 -2.12 -6.97 -39.70
C SER A 110 -2.19 -6.40 -41.13
N SER A 111 -1.35 -5.41 -41.45
CA SER A 111 -1.13 -4.85 -42.80
C SER A 111 0.28 -5.17 -43.25
#